data_AF-A0A0N1AUU2-F1
#
_entry.id   AF-A0A0N1AUU2-F1
#
_cell.length_a   1.000
_cell.length_b   1.000
_cell.length_c   1.000
_cell.angle_alpha   90.00
_cell.angle_beta   90.00
_cell.angle_gamma   90.00
#
_symmetry.space_group_name_H-M   'P 1'
#
loop_
_entity.id
_entity.type
_entity.pdbx_description
1 polymer ?
#
loop_
_entity_poly.entity_id
_entity_poly.type
_entity_poly.pdbx_seq_one_letter_code
_entity_poly.pdbx_strand_id
1 'polypeptide(L)'
;MNPLLSAEMLKLVRQPGILFWGFLAVPVAALLVKLVIAGFIYLRMGRQSGDVDVFLSAAKSLSLSGNSLGHLLFALGIATVFFLEYRYSTWRLLVPRHSRVQLFAAKLLVCLAWLAFALLLAAVGDIVLTMLFGVLQGQGLDISASSLIALVAAFGIAFLELAVLASLAALLVVAFRSMIAAVIPGFLLAIGSTLLQLYLGADADRLPLPGYAAQDLRDWLLAGGTPVAAMIGAAVLFGWFCVLTGLGLAVFSRQQLASE
;
A
#
# COMPACT_ATOMS: atom_id res chain seq x y z
N MET A 1 6.24 11.29 21.84
CA MET A 1 5.93 10.49 20.64
C MET A 1 7.08 9.56 20.25
N ASN A 2 8.33 10.03 20.18
CA ASN A 2 9.50 9.21 19.82
C ASN A 2 9.66 7.89 20.60
N PRO A 3 9.49 7.81 21.94
CA PRO A 3 9.64 6.54 22.66
C PRO A 3 8.51 5.53 22.37
N LEU A 4 7.32 6.01 21.99
CA LEU A 4 6.20 5.16 21.60
C LEU A 4 6.44 4.54 20.22
N LEU A 5 6.91 5.35 19.27
CA LEU A 5 7.25 4.88 17.94
C LEU A 5 8.39 3.86 17.97
N SER A 6 9.45 4.12 18.75
CA SER A 6 10.55 3.17 18.88
C SER A 6 10.13 1.86 19.54
N ALA A 7 9.24 1.91 20.54
CA ALA A 7 8.69 0.71 21.16
C ALA A 7 7.84 -0.12 20.19
N GLU A 8 6.96 0.52 19.41
CA GLU A 8 6.13 -0.17 18.41
C GLU A 8 6.98 -0.74 17.26
N MET A 9 8.00 0.00 16.79
CA MET A 9 8.96 -0.51 15.81
C MET A 9 9.71 -1.73 16.35
N LEU A 10 10.19 -1.68 17.61
CA LEU A 10 10.89 -2.79 18.23
C LEU A 10 10.02 -4.05 18.34
N LYS A 11 8.72 -3.89 18.67
CA LYS A 11 7.76 -5.01 18.70
C LYS A 11 7.65 -5.67 17.33
N LEU A 12 7.52 -4.86 16.27
CA LEU A 12 7.38 -5.38 14.90
C LEU A 12 8.65 -6.10 14.43
N VAL A 13 9.82 -5.51 14.68
CA VAL A 13 11.12 -6.08 14.30
C VAL A 13 11.39 -7.41 15.01
N ARG A 14 10.93 -7.54 16.26
CA ARG A 14 11.03 -8.80 17.01
C ARG A 14 10.08 -9.90 16.51
N GLN A 15 9.18 -9.60 15.58
CA GLN A 15 8.22 -10.54 15.00
C GLN A 15 8.46 -10.69 13.49
N PRO A 16 9.56 -11.36 13.09
CA PRO A 16 9.99 -11.41 11.69
C PRO A 16 8.95 -12.05 10.77
N GLY A 17 8.16 -13.00 11.26
CA GLY A 17 7.09 -13.64 10.48
C GLY A 17 6.02 -12.65 10.03
N ILE A 18 5.55 -11.79 10.94
CA ILE A 18 4.49 -10.80 10.63
C ILE A 18 5.05 -9.70 9.72
N LEU A 19 6.28 -9.28 9.98
CA LEU A 19 6.98 -8.29 9.18
C LEU A 19 7.18 -8.79 7.74
N PHE A 20 7.63 -10.04 7.59
CA PHE A 20 7.83 -10.66 6.28
C PHE A 20 6.50 -10.83 5.54
N TRP A 21 5.54 -11.56 6.12
CA TRP A 21 4.29 -11.89 5.43
C TRP A 21 3.37 -10.67 5.21
N GLY A 22 3.40 -9.70 6.12
CA GLY A 22 2.53 -8.53 6.05
C GLY A 22 3.06 -7.40 5.16
N PHE A 23 4.38 -7.19 5.11
CA PHE A 23 4.94 -6.00 4.44
C PHE A 23 5.97 -6.35 3.35
N LEU A 24 6.83 -7.35 3.53
CA LEU A 24 7.89 -7.66 2.56
C LEU A 24 7.48 -8.70 1.52
N ALA A 25 6.50 -9.56 1.81
CA ALA A 25 6.09 -10.62 0.89
C ALA A 25 5.58 -10.06 -0.44
N VAL A 26 4.84 -8.93 -0.40
CA VAL A 26 4.31 -8.27 -1.59
C VAL A 26 5.42 -7.76 -2.53
N PRO A 27 6.35 -6.88 -2.09
CA PRO A 27 7.42 -6.41 -2.96
C PRO A 27 8.35 -7.55 -3.41
N VAL A 28 8.65 -8.52 -2.56
CA VAL A 28 9.48 -9.67 -2.94
C VAL A 28 8.79 -10.52 -4.01
N ALA A 29 7.50 -10.82 -3.85
CA ALA A 29 6.74 -11.56 -4.84
C ALA A 29 6.65 -10.81 -6.18
N ALA A 30 6.42 -9.50 -6.15
CA ALA A 30 6.39 -8.66 -7.35
C ALA A 30 7.72 -8.71 -8.11
N LEU A 31 8.85 -8.58 -7.40
CA LEU A 31 10.19 -8.68 -7.98
C LEU A 31 10.48 -10.07 -8.54
N LEU A 32 10.08 -11.13 -7.84
CA LEU A 32 10.23 -12.50 -8.33
C LEU A 32 9.43 -12.74 -9.61
N VAL A 33 8.17 -12.30 -9.66
CA VAL A 33 7.33 -12.40 -10.85
C VAL A 33 7.97 -11.65 -12.02
N LYS A 34 8.43 -10.42 -11.78
CA LYS A 34 9.13 -9.64 -12.81
C LYS A 34 10.41 -10.35 -13.30
N LEU A 35 11.21 -10.89 -12.38
CA LEU A 35 12.43 -11.63 -12.70
C LEU A 35 12.12 -12.86 -13.58
N VAL A 36 11.08 -13.62 -13.24
CA VAL A 36 10.67 -14.81 -14.02
C VAL A 36 10.20 -14.42 -15.42
N ILE A 37 9.35 -13.40 -15.53
CA ILE A 37 8.82 -12.93 -16.82
C ILE A 37 9.97 -12.39 -17.70
N ALA A 38 10.80 -11.50 -17.15
CA ALA A 38 11.92 -10.91 -17.89
C ALA A 38 12.97 -11.97 -18.28
N GLY A 39 13.25 -12.92 -17.39
CA GLY A 39 14.13 -14.05 -17.67
C GLY A 39 13.59 -14.96 -18.77
N PHE A 40 12.29 -15.27 -18.74
CA PHE A 40 11.64 -16.05 -19.80
C PHE A 40 11.66 -15.33 -21.15
N ILE A 41 11.40 -14.02 -21.15
CA ILE A 41 11.48 -13.18 -22.36
C ILE A 41 12.90 -13.19 -22.92
N TYR A 42 13.92 -13.02 -22.08
CA TYR A 42 15.33 -13.08 -22.48
C TYR A 42 15.70 -14.42 -23.11
N LEU A 43 15.29 -15.53 -22.49
CA LEU A 43 15.55 -16.88 -23.01
C LEU A 43 14.84 -17.16 -24.35
N ARG A 44 13.65 -16.58 -24.56
CA ARG A 44 12.81 -16.88 -25.73
C ARG A 44 13.02 -15.93 -26.92
N MET A 45 13.22 -14.64 -26.66
CA MET A 45 13.33 -13.61 -27.72
C MET A 45 14.77 -13.11 -27.93
N GLY A 46 15.73 -13.46 -27.07
CA GLY A 46 17.12 -13.03 -27.21
C GLY A 46 17.28 -11.51 -27.06
N ARG A 47 18.09 -10.89 -27.93
CA ARG A 47 18.32 -9.43 -27.92
C ARG A 47 17.10 -8.70 -28.47
N GLN A 48 16.57 -7.77 -27.67
CA GLN A 48 15.51 -6.86 -28.10
C GLN A 48 16.11 -5.49 -28.40
N SER A 49 15.79 -4.93 -29.58
CA SER A 49 16.16 -3.56 -29.96
C SER A 49 15.09 -2.59 -29.46
N GLY A 50 15.47 -1.67 -28.58
CA GLY A 50 14.63 -0.58 -28.09
C GLY A 50 15.27 0.11 -26.88
N ASP A 51 14.99 1.38 -26.68
CA ASP A 51 15.37 2.08 -25.45
C ASP A 51 14.36 1.78 -24.34
N VAL A 52 14.87 1.53 -23.14
CA VAL A 52 14.05 1.31 -21.94
C VAL A 52 14.28 2.45 -20.97
N ASP A 53 13.19 3.18 -20.69
CA ASP A 53 13.17 4.17 -19.62
C ASP A 53 13.03 3.47 -18.27
N VAL A 54 14.11 3.54 -17.50
CA VAL A 54 14.25 2.82 -16.23
C VAL A 54 13.26 3.35 -15.19
N PHE A 55 13.05 4.67 -15.12
CA PHE A 55 12.16 5.26 -14.13
C PHE A 55 10.70 5.09 -14.51
N LEU A 56 10.37 5.15 -15.81
CA LEU A 56 9.01 4.88 -16.28
C LEU A 56 8.61 3.42 -16.06
N SER A 57 9.53 2.47 -16.26
CA SER A 57 9.31 1.06 -15.88
C SER A 57 8.98 0.93 -14.39
N ALA A 58 9.78 1.57 -13.53
CA ALA A 58 9.55 1.54 -12.09
C ALA A 58 8.22 2.18 -11.70
N ALA A 59 7.83 3.29 -12.33
CA ALA A 59 6.54 3.93 -12.12
C ALA A 59 5.37 3.00 -12.49
N LYS A 60 5.47 2.29 -13.61
CA LYS A 60 4.48 1.28 -14.03
C LYS A 60 4.40 0.09 -13.07
N SER A 61 5.55 -0.37 -12.56
CA SER A 61 5.63 -1.44 -11.56
C SER A 61 5.00 -1.03 -10.23
N LEU A 62 5.11 0.24 -9.83
CA LEU A 62 4.41 0.75 -8.66
C LEU A 62 2.90 0.87 -8.88
N SER A 63 2.45 1.06 -10.12
CA SER A 63 1.02 1.03 -10.46
C SER A 63 0.39 -0.36 -10.24
N LEU A 64 1.19 -1.43 -10.23
CA LEU A 64 0.76 -2.80 -9.89
C LEU A 64 0.48 -3.01 -8.40
N SER A 65 0.74 -2.02 -7.54
CA SER A 65 0.40 -2.05 -6.10
C SER A 65 -1.10 -2.20 -5.83
N GLY A 66 -1.97 -1.86 -6.79
CA GLY A 66 -3.42 -2.06 -6.71
C GLY A 66 -3.90 -3.51 -6.83
N ASN A 67 -2.98 -4.49 -6.82
CA ASN A 67 -3.34 -5.91 -6.85
C ASN A 67 -4.09 -6.31 -5.56
N SER A 68 -5.26 -6.93 -5.73
CA SER A 68 -6.12 -7.40 -4.63
C SER A 68 -5.42 -8.36 -3.67
N LEU A 69 -4.53 -9.22 -4.18
CA LEU A 69 -3.70 -10.11 -3.34
C LEU A 69 -2.66 -9.33 -2.51
N GLY A 70 -2.08 -8.27 -3.10
CA GLY A 70 -1.18 -7.37 -2.38
C GLY A 70 -1.91 -6.64 -1.26
N HIS A 71 -3.11 -6.11 -1.54
CA HIS A 71 -3.96 -5.48 -0.53
C HIS A 71 -4.34 -6.43 0.61
N LEU A 72 -4.60 -7.71 0.32
CA LEU A 72 -4.87 -8.71 1.35
C LEU A 72 -3.69 -8.86 2.32
N LEU A 73 -2.48 -9.03 1.79
CA LEU A 73 -1.28 -9.21 2.60
C LEU A 73 -0.92 -7.97 3.41
N PHE A 74 -1.02 -6.78 2.80
CA PHE A 74 -0.84 -5.52 3.51
C PHE A 74 -1.89 -5.32 4.61
N ALA A 75 -3.16 -5.58 4.32
CA ALA A 75 -4.24 -5.51 5.31
C ALA A 75 -3.99 -6.47 6.48
N LEU A 76 -3.48 -7.68 6.22
CA LEU A 76 -3.10 -8.63 7.26
C LEU A 76 -1.96 -8.10 8.15
N GLY A 77 -0.91 -7.55 7.54
CA GLY A 77 0.21 -6.94 8.27
C GLY A 77 -0.26 -5.82 9.18
N ILE A 78 -1.04 -4.89 8.64
CA ILE A 78 -1.59 -3.74 9.36
C ILE A 78 -2.53 -4.20 10.48
N ALA A 79 -3.45 -5.11 10.17
CA ALA A 79 -4.41 -5.62 11.13
C ALA A 79 -3.70 -6.29 12.33
N THR A 80 -2.58 -6.96 12.09
CA THR A 80 -1.81 -7.63 13.14
C THR A 80 -1.21 -6.63 14.14
N VAL A 81 -0.72 -5.46 13.68
CA VAL A 81 -0.14 -4.42 14.56
C VAL A 81 -1.15 -3.93 15.60
N PHE A 82 -2.41 -3.80 15.21
CA PHE A 82 -3.48 -3.39 16.11
C PHE A 82 -4.04 -4.57 16.92
N PHE A 83 -4.21 -5.73 16.29
CA PHE A 83 -4.83 -6.90 16.91
C PHE A 83 -3.99 -7.53 18.02
N LEU A 84 -2.66 -7.52 17.92
CA LEU A 84 -1.78 -8.11 18.94
C LEU A 84 -2.05 -7.54 20.34
N GLU A 85 -2.37 -6.26 20.43
CA GLU A 85 -2.65 -5.63 21.72
C GLU A 85 -3.98 -6.08 22.33
N TYR A 86 -4.98 -6.37 21.49
CA TYR A 86 -6.23 -6.97 21.92
C TYR A 86 -6.03 -8.43 22.33
N ARG A 87 -5.25 -9.19 21.56
CA ARG A 87 -4.95 -10.60 21.84
C ARG A 87 -4.24 -10.80 23.18
N TYR A 88 -3.30 -9.94 23.52
CA TYR A 88 -2.51 -10.04 24.76
C TYR A 88 -2.99 -9.12 25.87
N SER A 89 -4.11 -8.41 25.68
CA SER A 89 -4.66 -7.46 26.67
C SER A 89 -3.68 -6.39 27.15
N THR A 90 -2.66 -6.08 26.34
CA THR A 90 -1.58 -5.14 26.69
C THR A 90 -2.07 -3.69 26.72
N TRP A 91 -3.26 -3.42 26.17
CA TRP A 91 -3.95 -2.13 26.30
C TRP A 91 -4.09 -1.67 27.76
N ARG A 92 -4.30 -2.60 28.71
CA ARG A 92 -4.39 -2.26 30.14
C ARG A 92 -3.15 -1.56 30.68
N LEU A 93 -1.98 -1.88 30.11
CA LEU A 93 -0.69 -1.32 30.54
C LEU A 93 -0.36 -0.02 29.80
N LEU A 94 -0.85 0.13 28.57
CA LEU A 94 -0.53 1.26 27.68
C LEU A 94 -1.47 2.46 27.86
N VAL A 95 -2.77 2.21 27.99
CA VAL A 95 -3.81 3.25 28.04
C VAL A 95 -3.67 4.19 29.27
N PRO A 96 -3.28 3.72 30.48
CA PRO A 96 -3.09 4.62 31.61
C PRO A 96 -1.89 5.56 31.50
N ARG A 97 -0.89 5.20 30.67
CA ARG A 97 0.40 5.90 30.60
C ARG A 97 0.49 6.88 29.43
N HIS A 98 -0.37 6.72 28.42
CA HIS A 98 -0.30 7.49 27.20
C HIS A 98 -1.70 7.85 26.69
N SER A 99 -1.81 9.02 26.04
CA SER A 99 -3.07 9.41 25.42
C SER A 99 -3.46 8.45 24.29
N ARG A 100 -4.75 8.14 24.20
CA ARG A 100 -5.29 7.20 23.21
C ARG A 100 -5.00 7.63 21.77
N VAL A 101 -5.06 8.94 21.52
CA VAL A 101 -4.76 9.53 20.21
C VAL A 101 -3.30 9.26 19.82
N GLN A 102 -2.35 9.44 20.75
CA GLN A 102 -0.94 9.17 20.47
C GLN A 102 -0.67 7.68 20.24
N LEU A 103 -1.38 6.77 20.93
CA LEU A 103 -1.23 5.33 20.72
C LEU A 103 -1.71 4.90 19.33
N PHE A 104 -2.89 5.36 18.93
CA PHE A 104 -3.43 5.07 17.59
C PHE A 104 -2.55 5.67 16.49
N ALA A 105 -2.17 6.95 16.63
CA ALA A 105 -1.32 7.64 15.67
C ALA A 105 0.06 6.96 15.55
N ALA A 106 0.67 6.54 16.66
CA ALA A 106 1.95 5.84 16.62
C ALA A 106 1.87 4.52 15.83
N LYS A 107 0.82 3.72 16.06
CA LYS A 107 0.61 2.46 15.34
C LYS A 107 0.36 2.67 13.85
N LEU A 108 -0.48 3.66 13.51
CA LEU A 108 -0.74 4.01 12.13
C LEU A 108 0.54 4.50 11.43
N LEU A 109 1.33 5.36 12.07
CA LEU A 109 2.60 5.85 11.53
C LEU A 109 3.62 4.73 11.30
N VAL A 110 3.72 3.75 12.21
CA VAL A 110 4.58 2.58 12.01
C VAL A 110 4.12 1.76 10.81
N CYS A 111 2.81 1.54 10.65
CA CYS A 111 2.27 0.87 9.47
C CYS A 111 2.59 1.64 8.19
N LEU A 112 2.35 2.95 8.17
CA LEU A 112 2.65 3.80 7.01
C LEU A 112 4.14 3.80 6.66
N ALA A 113 5.03 3.85 7.66
CA ALA A 113 6.48 3.79 7.44
C ALA A 113 6.90 2.46 6.79
N TRP A 114 6.33 1.34 7.23
CA TRP A 114 6.62 0.03 6.64
C TRP A 114 6.00 -0.16 5.25
N LEU A 115 4.83 0.43 4.98
CA LEU A 115 4.24 0.45 3.64
C LEU A 115 5.09 1.30 2.69
N ALA A 116 5.56 2.47 3.12
CA ALA A 116 6.49 3.29 2.36
C ALA A 116 7.80 2.54 2.08
N PHE A 117 8.35 1.83 3.08
CA PHE A 117 9.54 1.01 2.89
C PHE A 117 9.30 -0.13 1.90
N ALA A 118 8.16 -0.81 1.96
CA ALA A 118 7.80 -1.86 1.02
C ALA A 118 7.70 -1.32 -0.43
N LEU A 119 7.10 -0.14 -0.62
CA LEU A 119 7.03 0.53 -1.92
C LEU A 119 8.42 0.96 -2.42
N LEU A 120 9.28 1.48 -1.55
CA LEU A 120 10.66 1.82 -1.90
C LEU A 120 11.45 0.58 -2.33
N LEU A 121 11.29 -0.53 -1.61
CA LEU A 121 11.92 -1.79 -1.96
C LEU A 121 11.45 -2.29 -3.33
N ALA A 122 10.14 -2.19 -3.62
CA ALA A 122 9.61 -2.50 -4.94
C ALA A 122 10.21 -1.58 -6.03
N ALA A 123 10.24 -0.26 -5.80
CA ALA A 123 10.76 0.72 -6.76
C ALA A 123 12.24 0.47 -7.07
N VAL A 124 13.07 0.36 -6.04
CA VAL A 124 14.52 0.16 -6.17
C VAL A 124 14.81 -1.20 -6.79
N GLY A 125 14.11 -2.25 -6.36
CA GLY A 125 14.23 -3.57 -6.97
C GLY A 125 13.84 -3.56 -8.44
N ASP A 126 12.81 -2.81 -8.82
CA ASP A 126 12.36 -2.68 -10.21
C ASP A 126 13.44 -2.03 -11.08
N ILE A 127 14.02 -0.93 -10.59
CA ILE A 127 15.12 -0.19 -11.23
C ILE A 127 16.31 -1.12 -11.47
N VAL A 128 16.75 -1.85 -10.43
CA VAL A 128 17.90 -2.77 -10.51
C VAL A 128 17.63 -3.88 -11.53
N LEU A 129 16.45 -4.47 -11.52
CA LEU A 129 16.08 -5.51 -12.49
C LEU A 129 16.03 -4.95 -13.91
N THR A 130 15.43 -3.77 -14.12
CA THR A 130 15.36 -3.13 -15.44
C THR A 130 16.75 -2.80 -15.98
N MET A 131 17.64 -2.26 -15.14
CA MET A 131 19.03 -2.00 -15.53
C MET A 131 19.77 -3.29 -15.90
N LEU A 132 19.65 -4.35 -15.09
CA LEU A 132 20.29 -5.63 -15.34
C LEU A 132 19.84 -6.24 -16.67
N PHE A 133 18.52 -6.31 -16.91
CA PHE A 133 17.99 -6.87 -18.15
C PHE A 133 18.24 -5.97 -19.37
N GLY A 134 18.24 -4.65 -19.21
CA GLY A 134 18.61 -3.72 -20.28
C GLY A 134 20.04 -3.94 -20.76
N VAL A 135 21.00 -4.08 -19.83
CA VAL A 135 22.40 -4.40 -20.16
C VAL A 135 22.52 -5.78 -20.82
N LEU A 136 21.84 -6.81 -20.30
CA LEU A 136 21.88 -8.16 -20.86
C LEU A 136 21.29 -8.23 -22.29
N GLN A 137 20.25 -7.42 -22.57
CA GLN A 137 19.60 -7.37 -23.87
C GLN A 137 20.30 -6.43 -24.86
N GLY A 138 21.21 -5.58 -24.38
CA GLY A 138 21.89 -4.56 -25.20
C GLY A 138 21.00 -3.37 -25.55
N GLN A 139 20.01 -3.07 -24.70
CA GLN A 139 19.09 -1.94 -24.86
C GLN A 139 19.76 -0.64 -24.37
N GLY A 140 19.42 0.48 -24.99
CA GLY A 140 19.82 1.79 -24.45
C GLY A 140 19.00 2.09 -23.20
N LEU A 141 19.70 2.58 -22.17
CA LEU A 141 19.08 2.99 -20.91
C LEU A 141 18.79 4.48 -21.00
N ASP A 142 17.52 4.84 -21.14
CA ASP A 142 17.10 6.23 -21.09
C ASP A 142 16.82 6.64 -19.63
N ILE A 143 17.33 7.81 -19.25
CA ILE A 143 17.21 8.38 -17.91
C ILE A 143 16.69 9.81 -18.09
N SER A 144 15.37 9.96 -18.05
CA SER A 144 14.72 11.25 -18.22
C SER A 144 14.35 11.89 -16.88
N ALA A 145 14.49 13.21 -16.78
CA ALA A 145 13.99 13.97 -15.63
C ALA A 145 12.45 13.90 -15.53
N SER A 146 11.77 13.77 -16.67
CA SER A 146 10.31 13.63 -16.71
C SER A 146 9.83 12.31 -16.11
N SER A 147 10.58 11.23 -16.32
CA SER A 147 10.25 9.92 -15.78
C SER A 147 10.59 9.78 -14.30
N LEU A 148 11.55 10.55 -13.78
CA LEU A 148 11.76 10.70 -12.33
C LEU A 148 10.54 11.35 -11.65
N ILE A 149 9.97 12.40 -12.24
CA ILE A 149 8.74 13.04 -11.72
C ILE A 149 7.59 12.04 -11.74
N ALA A 150 7.46 11.26 -12.82
CA ALA A 150 6.46 10.21 -12.92
C ALA A 150 6.64 9.13 -11.83
N LEU A 151 7.87 8.72 -11.52
CA LEU A 151 8.15 7.76 -10.46
C LEU A 151 7.74 8.28 -9.08
N VAL A 152 8.07 9.54 -8.76
CA VAL A 152 7.71 10.16 -7.48
C VAL A 152 6.19 10.30 -7.35
N ALA A 153 5.51 10.71 -8.42
CA ALA A 153 4.05 10.78 -8.45
C ALA A 153 3.40 9.39 -8.27
N ALA A 154 3.90 8.37 -8.98
CA ALA A 154 3.42 6.99 -8.85
C ALA A 154 3.62 6.45 -7.43
N PHE A 155 4.76 6.76 -6.80
CA PHE A 155 5.01 6.45 -5.40
C PHE A 155 4.00 7.12 -4.46
N GLY A 156 3.72 8.41 -4.67
CA GLY A 156 2.74 9.15 -3.87
C GLY A 156 1.32 8.57 -3.98
N ILE A 157 0.90 8.21 -5.20
CA ILE A 157 -0.42 7.60 -5.46
C ILE A 157 -0.52 6.24 -4.77
N ALA A 158 0.45 5.35 -4.99
CA ALA A 158 0.50 4.03 -4.35
C ALA A 158 0.54 4.13 -2.82
N PHE A 159 1.31 5.07 -2.28
CA PHE A 159 1.37 5.32 -0.85
C PHE A 159 0.04 5.78 -0.29
N LEU A 160 -0.66 6.69 -0.97
CA LEU A 160 -1.96 7.19 -0.54
C LEU A 160 -3.04 6.09 -0.55
N GLU A 161 -3.05 5.24 -1.58
CA GLU A 161 -3.95 4.09 -1.65
C GLU A 161 -3.70 3.11 -0.50
N LEU A 162 -2.44 2.75 -0.25
CA LEU A 162 -2.08 1.90 0.90
C LEU A 162 -2.36 2.58 2.24
N ALA A 163 -2.29 3.91 2.33
CA ALA A 163 -2.66 4.65 3.53
C ALA A 163 -4.17 4.59 3.80
N VAL A 164 -5.01 4.67 2.76
CA VAL A 164 -6.46 4.45 2.87
C VAL A 164 -6.73 3.03 3.36
N LEU A 165 -6.08 2.02 2.75
CA LEU A 165 -6.19 0.64 3.20
C LEU A 165 -5.77 0.47 4.67
N ALA A 166 -4.68 1.13 5.09
CA ALA A 166 -4.21 1.10 6.47
C ALA A 166 -5.21 1.70 7.44
N SER A 167 -5.81 2.84 7.08
CA SER A 167 -6.84 3.48 7.90
C SER A 167 -8.11 2.63 8.00
N LEU A 168 -8.53 1.97 6.91
CA LEU A 168 -9.65 1.05 6.90
C LEU A 168 -9.39 -0.17 7.78
N ALA A 169 -8.24 -0.83 7.61
CA ALA A 169 -7.87 -2.00 8.39
C ALA A 169 -7.77 -1.66 9.88
N ALA A 170 -7.17 -0.51 10.22
CA ALA A 170 -7.08 -0.04 11.61
C ALA A 170 -8.47 0.21 12.21
N LEU A 171 -9.37 0.90 11.49
CA LEU A 171 -10.74 1.13 11.93
C LEU A 171 -11.47 -0.20 12.19
N LEU A 172 -11.40 -1.16 11.25
CA LEU A 172 -12.10 -2.44 11.37
C LEU A 172 -11.55 -3.29 12.52
N VAL A 173 -10.22 -3.38 12.68
CA VAL A 173 -9.64 -4.10 13.82
C VAL A 173 -10.05 -3.47 15.14
N VAL A 174 -10.03 -2.14 15.24
CA VAL A 174 -10.46 -1.46 16.45
C VAL A 174 -11.94 -1.72 16.71
N ALA A 175 -12.80 -1.52 15.71
CA ALA A 175 -14.25 -1.66 15.84
C ALA A 175 -14.69 -3.09 16.23
N PHE A 176 -14.13 -4.10 15.57
CA PHE A 176 -14.54 -5.49 15.75
C PHE A 176 -13.63 -6.29 16.69
N ARG A 177 -12.49 -5.72 17.12
CA ARG A 177 -11.47 -6.39 17.93
C ARG A 177 -10.99 -7.72 17.33
N SER A 178 -11.04 -7.83 16.01
CA SER A 178 -10.78 -9.06 15.26
C SER A 178 -9.91 -8.77 14.04
N MET A 179 -8.87 -9.59 13.87
CA MET A 179 -8.01 -9.53 12.68
C MET A 179 -8.79 -9.90 11.42
N ILE A 180 -9.56 -10.99 11.47
CA ILE A 180 -10.32 -11.52 10.31
C ILE A 180 -11.37 -10.51 9.85
N ALA A 181 -12.00 -9.81 10.80
CA ALA A 181 -13.00 -8.78 10.50
C ALA A 181 -12.43 -7.54 9.80
N ALA A 182 -11.11 -7.34 9.81
CA ALA A 182 -10.46 -6.29 9.03
C ALA A 182 -9.97 -6.77 7.66
N VAL A 183 -9.40 -7.97 7.62
CA VAL A 183 -8.79 -8.52 6.41
C VAL A 183 -9.85 -8.87 5.35
N ILE A 184 -10.94 -9.55 5.73
CA ILE A 184 -11.96 -9.98 4.78
C ILE A 184 -12.65 -8.77 4.11
N PRO A 185 -13.16 -7.76 4.84
CA PRO A 185 -13.82 -6.62 4.19
C PRO A 185 -12.86 -5.77 3.36
N GLY A 186 -11.61 -5.60 3.80
CA GLY A 186 -10.61 -4.89 3.00
C GLY A 186 -10.34 -5.58 1.66
N PHE A 187 -10.24 -6.91 1.69
CA PHE A 187 -10.09 -7.73 0.48
C PHE A 187 -11.33 -7.72 -0.41
N LEU A 188 -12.52 -7.87 0.18
CA LEU A 188 -13.79 -7.79 -0.55
C LEU A 188 -14.02 -6.43 -1.17
N LEU A 189 -13.54 -5.34 -0.56
CA LEU A 189 -13.60 -4.01 -1.14
C LEU A 189 -12.69 -3.89 -2.37
N ALA A 190 -11.47 -4.41 -2.29
CA ALA A 190 -10.52 -4.41 -3.41
C ALA A 190 -11.00 -5.29 -4.59
N ILE A 191 -11.53 -6.49 -4.32
CA ILE A 191 -12.12 -7.33 -5.37
C ILE A 191 -13.45 -6.75 -5.85
N GLY A 192 -14.26 -6.24 -4.94
CA GLY A 192 -15.55 -5.63 -5.25
C GLY A 192 -15.39 -4.46 -6.22
N SER A 193 -14.41 -3.58 -6.01
CA SER A 193 -14.15 -2.48 -6.94
C SER A 193 -13.75 -2.98 -8.33
N THR A 194 -12.87 -3.98 -8.42
CA THR A 194 -12.43 -4.51 -9.73
C THR A 194 -13.55 -5.22 -10.47
N LEU A 195 -14.35 -6.03 -9.79
CA LEU A 195 -15.53 -6.68 -10.39
C LEU A 195 -16.56 -5.64 -10.82
N LEU A 196 -16.85 -4.65 -9.98
CA LEU A 196 -17.88 -3.66 -10.26
C LEU A 196 -17.48 -2.75 -11.43
N GLN A 197 -16.18 -2.50 -11.64
CA GLN A 197 -15.67 -1.83 -12.83
C GLN A 197 -15.86 -2.66 -14.10
N LEU A 198 -15.63 -3.98 -14.00
CA LEU A 198 -15.83 -4.91 -15.11
C LEU A 198 -17.31 -5.00 -15.53
N TYR A 199 -18.23 -4.94 -14.56
CA TYR A 199 -19.67 -5.09 -14.81
C TYR A 199 -20.37 -3.78 -15.22
N LEU A 200 -20.03 -2.65 -14.58
CA LEU A 200 -20.70 -1.36 -14.84
C LEU A 200 -20.00 -0.50 -15.90
N GLY A 201 -18.76 -0.84 -16.29
CA GLY A 201 -18.01 -0.08 -17.27
C GLY A 201 -17.88 1.40 -16.89
N ALA A 202 -18.14 2.31 -17.82
CA ALA A 202 -18.01 3.75 -17.63
C ALA A 202 -19.01 4.37 -16.62
N ASP A 203 -20.11 3.67 -16.27
CA ASP A 203 -21.02 4.15 -15.23
C ASP A 203 -20.45 3.93 -13.81
N ALA A 204 -19.41 3.09 -13.67
CA ALA A 204 -18.70 2.88 -12.41
C ALA A 204 -17.93 4.12 -11.94
N ASP A 205 -17.48 4.97 -12.86
CA ASP A 205 -16.65 6.15 -12.60
C ASP A 205 -17.36 7.21 -11.74
N ARG A 206 -18.69 7.10 -11.58
CA ARG A 206 -19.48 7.98 -10.70
C ARG A 206 -19.43 7.57 -9.22
N LEU A 207 -18.96 6.36 -8.90
CA LEU A 207 -18.89 5.88 -7.53
C LEU A 207 -17.57 6.33 -6.89
N PRO A 208 -17.60 7.01 -5.72
CA PRO A 208 -16.40 7.50 -5.04
C PRO A 208 -15.69 6.36 -4.28
N LEU A 209 -15.34 5.28 -4.98
CA LEU A 209 -14.60 4.16 -4.41
C LEU A 209 -13.10 4.45 -4.42
N PRO A 210 -12.35 4.11 -3.35
CA PRO A 210 -10.91 4.34 -3.28
C PRO A 210 -10.13 3.72 -4.44
N GLY A 211 -10.55 2.53 -4.90
CA GLY A 211 -9.88 1.85 -6.02
C GLY A 211 -10.00 2.61 -7.35
N TYR A 212 -11.14 3.24 -7.62
CA TYR A 212 -11.35 4.02 -8.85
C TYR A 212 -10.58 5.34 -8.80
N ALA A 213 -10.63 6.01 -7.65
CA ALA A 213 -9.87 7.22 -7.42
C ALA A 213 -8.35 7.02 -7.60
N ALA A 214 -7.81 5.87 -7.17
CA ALA A 214 -6.41 5.49 -7.40
C ALA A 214 -6.13 5.18 -8.88
N GLN A 215 -7.08 4.58 -9.58
CA GLN A 215 -6.97 4.29 -11.01
C GLN A 215 -6.97 5.57 -11.85
N ASP A 216 -7.86 6.53 -11.58
CA ASP A 216 -7.91 7.83 -12.28
C ASP A 216 -6.59 8.59 -12.19
N LEU A 217 -5.95 8.54 -11.02
CA LEU A 217 -4.63 9.12 -10.78
C LEU A 217 -3.51 8.43 -11.57
N ARG A 218 -3.57 7.09 -11.66
CA ARG A 218 -2.61 6.30 -12.46
C ARG A 218 -2.79 6.53 -13.95
N ASP A 219 -4.03 6.61 -14.41
CA ASP A 219 -4.37 6.81 -15.83
C ASP A 219 -3.96 8.21 -16.29
N TRP A 220 -4.15 9.24 -15.45
CA TRP A 220 -3.59 10.57 -15.71
C TRP A 220 -2.06 10.54 -15.83
N LEU A 221 -1.38 9.82 -14.94
CA LEU A 221 0.08 9.80 -14.87
C LEU A 221 0.74 8.98 -15.99
N LEU A 222 0.17 7.83 -16.34
CA LEU A 222 0.80 6.84 -17.22
C LEU A 222 0.13 6.72 -18.59
N ALA A 223 -1.15 7.04 -18.70
CA ALA A 223 -1.94 6.89 -19.92
C ALA A 223 -2.41 8.24 -20.51
N GLY A 224 -2.07 9.36 -19.89
CA GLY A 224 -2.45 10.70 -20.37
C GLY A 224 -3.93 11.03 -20.14
N GLY A 225 -4.53 10.47 -19.09
CA GLY A 225 -5.91 10.76 -18.67
C GLY A 225 -6.16 12.24 -18.34
N THR A 226 -7.43 12.58 -18.06
CA THR A 226 -7.81 13.99 -17.84
C THR A 226 -7.33 14.51 -16.47
N PRO A 227 -6.79 15.75 -16.38
CA PRO A 227 -6.28 16.30 -15.12
C PRO A 227 -7.39 16.56 -14.09
N VAL A 228 -8.63 16.78 -14.56
CA VAL A 228 -9.79 16.99 -13.68
C VAL A 228 -10.14 15.71 -12.93
N ALA A 229 -10.14 14.55 -13.61
CA ALA A 229 -10.38 13.25 -12.98
C ALA A 229 -9.32 12.95 -11.92
N ALA A 230 -8.04 13.23 -12.21
CA ALA A 230 -6.95 13.05 -11.25
C ALA A 230 -7.11 13.89 -9.97
N MET A 231 -7.52 15.16 -10.10
CA MET A 231 -7.77 16.03 -8.93
C MET A 231 -8.94 15.52 -8.07
N ILE A 232 -10.01 15.05 -8.71
CA ILE A 232 -11.15 14.45 -8.00
C ILE A 232 -10.72 13.16 -7.30
N GLY A 233 -9.99 12.28 -7.99
CA GLY A 233 -9.44 11.05 -7.41
C GLY A 233 -8.55 11.32 -6.19
N ALA A 234 -7.65 12.30 -6.28
CA ALA A 234 -6.83 12.71 -5.14
C ALA A 234 -7.67 13.21 -3.96
N ALA A 235 -8.68 14.05 -4.22
CA ALA A 235 -9.57 14.57 -3.17
C ALA A 235 -10.37 13.44 -2.52
N VAL A 236 -10.87 12.48 -3.30
CA VAL A 236 -11.62 11.32 -2.80
C VAL A 236 -10.73 10.42 -1.93
N LEU A 237 -9.52 10.09 -2.37
CA LEU A 237 -8.58 9.29 -1.58
C LEU A 237 -8.20 9.96 -0.26
N PHE A 238 -7.88 11.26 -0.32
CA PHE A 238 -7.53 12.01 0.89
C PHE A 238 -8.73 12.11 1.84
N GLY A 239 -9.93 12.34 1.30
CA GLY A 239 -11.18 12.35 2.05
C GLY A 239 -11.42 11.01 2.77
N TRP A 240 -11.27 9.89 2.07
CA TRP A 240 -11.38 8.55 2.66
C TRP A 240 -10.36 8.32 3.78
N PHE A 241 -9.09 8.68 3.55
CA PHE A 241 -8.05 8.54 4.55
C PHE A 241 -8.37 9.32 5.85
N CYS A 242 -8.77 10.58 5.71
CA CYS A 242 -9.13 11.44 6.83
C CYS A 242 -10.37 10.94 7.57
N VAL A 243 -11.42 10.56 6.86
CA VAL A 243 -12.68 10.06 7.44
C VAL A 243 -12.44 8.74 8.19
N LEU A 244 -11.74 7.78 7.59
CA LEU A 244 -11.48 6.48 8.21
C LEU A 244 -10.58 6.59 9.44
N THR A 245 -9.55 7.44 9.37
CA THR A 245 -8.65 7.71 10.50
C THR A 245 -9.40 8.42 11.62
N GLY A 246 -10.25 9.41 11.30
CA GLY A 246 -11.09 10.12 12.25
C GLY A 246 -12.09 9.19 12.95
N LEU A 247 -12.76 8.32 12.18
CA LEU A 247 -13.67 7.29 12.72
C LEU A 247 -12.92 6.29 13.60
N GLY A 248 -11.74 5.83 13.18
CA GLY A 248 -10.91 4.90 13.95
C GLY A 248 -10.53 5.47 15.30
N LEU A 249 -10.11 6.75 15.33
CA LEU A 249 -9.83 7.49 16.56
C LEU A 249 -11.08 7.66 17.43
N ALA A 250 -12.21 8.02 16.84
CA ALA A 250 -13.46 8.21 17.57
C ALA A 250 -13.91 6.91 18.26
N VAL A 251 -13.87 5.79 17.55
CA VAL A 251 -14.20 4.47 18.11
C VAL A 251 -13.21 4.10 19.21
N PHE A 252 -11.90 4.22 18.96
CA PHE A 252 -10.86 3.90 19.96
C PHE A 252 -10.97 4.75 21.24
N SER A 253 -11.36 6.02 21.10
CA SER A 253 -11.54 6.93 22.23
C SER A 253 -12.71 6.54 23.14
N ARG A 254 -13.74 5.89 22.59
CA ARG A 254 -14.95 5.48 23.32
C ARG A 254 -14.87 4.07 23.91
N GLN A 255 -13.87 3.26 23.53
CA GLN A 255 -13.74 1.90 24.01
C GLN A 255 -13.35 1.81 25.49
N GLN A 256 -13.96 0.89 26.23
CA GLN A 256 -13.50 0.52 27.57
C GLN A 256 -12.36 -0.49 27.43
N LEU A 257 -11.13 -0.03 27.71
CA LEU A 257 -9.89 -0.81 27.53
C LEU A 257 -9.18 -1.13 28.86
N ALA A 258 -9.65 -0.56 29.97
CA ALA A 258 -8.99 -0.66 31.27
C ALA A 258 -9.62 -1.70 32.21
N SER A 259 -10.86 -2.12 31.96
CA SER A 259 -11.64 -3.01 32.84
C SER A 259 -11.77 -4.45 32.35
N GLU A 260 -11.41 -4.74 31.09
CA GLU A 260 -11.45 -6.06 30.46
C GLU A 260 -10.10 -6.72 30.49
#